data_AF-A0A671WV67-F1
#
_entry.id   AF-A0A671WV67-F1
#
_cell.length_a   1.000
_cell.length_b   1.000
_cell.length_c   1.000
_cell.angle_alpha   90.00
_cell.angle_beta   90.00
_cell.angle_gamma   90.00
#
_symmetry.space_group_name_H-M   'P 1'
#
loop_
_entity.id
_entity.type
_entity.pdbx_description
1 polymer ?
#
loop_
_entity_poly.entity_id
_entity_poly.type
_entity_poly.pdbx_seq_one_letter_code
_entity_poly.pdbx_strand_id
1 'polypeptide(L)'
;MCKGHSCYRPRRTGERKRKSVRGCIVDANLSVLNLVIVKKGEKDIPGLTDSTVPRRLGPKRASKIRKLFNLPFACVISLPIFSLTVYQCKSCIHV
;
A
#
# COMPACT_ATOMS: atom_id res chain seq x y z
N MET A 1 -2.38 20.10 -18.45
CA MET A 1 -1.90 18.90 -17.72
C MET A 1 -1.53 17.82 -18.72
N CYS A 2 -0.40 17.15 -18.52
CA CYS A 2 0.06 16.00 -19.31
C CYS A 2 -0.14 14.68 -18.53
N LYS A 3 0.32 13.55 -19.11
CA LYS A 3 0.23 12.23 -18.48
C LYS A 3 1.07 12.20 -17.19
N GLY A 4 0.48 11.69 -16.09
CA GLY A 4 1.16 11.55 -14.79
C GLY A 4 0.79 12.59 -13.75
N HIS A 5 0.01 13.62 -14.09
CA HIS A 5 -0.52 14.54 -13.08
C HIS A 5 -1.74 13.95 -12.35
N SER A 6 -1.81 14.13 -11.03
CA SER A 6 -2.81 13.52 -10.14
C SER A 6 -4.27 13.79 -10.53
N CYS A 7 -4.63 15.02 -10.89
CA CYS A 7 -6.03 15.38 -11.22
C CYS A 7 -6.38 15.18 -12.71
N TYR A 8 -5.54 14.48 -13.49
CA TYR A 8 -5.79 14.31 -14.92
C TYR A 8 -5.45 12.91 -15.42
N ARG A 9 -6.43 12.27 -16.06
CA ARG A 9 -6.27 10.99 -16.75
C ARG A 9 -6.42 11.19 -18.27
N PRO A 10 -5.33 11.13 -19.06
CA PRO A 10 -5.39 11.30 -20.50
C PRO A 10 -6.15 10.15 -21.16
N ARG A 11 -6.89 10.42 -22.24
CA ARG A 11 -7.59 9.39 -23.03
C ARG A 11 -6.77 8.94 -24.23
N ARG A 12 -5.96 9.83 -24.79
CA ARG A 12 -5.02 9.53 -25.88
C ARG A 12 -3.58 9.84 -25.47
N THR A 13 -2.62 9.21 -26.13
CA THR A 13 -1.20 9.52 -25.96
C THR A 13 -0.92 10.94 -26.45
N GLY A 14 -0.08 11.70 -25.73
CA GLY A 14 0.27 13.08 -26.08
C GLY A 14 -0.77 14.16 -25.76
N GLU A 15 -1.97 13.78 -25.29
CA GLU A 15 -3.03 14.75 -25.00
C GLU A 15 -2.66 15.70 -23.84
N ARG A 16 -2.75 17.01 -24.08
CA ARG A 16 -2.66 18.06 -23.06
C ARG A 16 -4.00 18.77 -22.94
N LYS A 17 -4.54 18.81 -21.72
CA LYS A 17 -5.81 19.50 -21.44
C LYS A 17 -5.66 20.53 -20.33
N ARG A 18 -6.33 21.68 -20.47
CA ARG A 18 -6.44 22.67 -19.40
C ARG A 18 -7.58 22.24 -18.46
N LYS A 19 -7.26 22.14 -17.16
CA LYS A 19 -8.19 21.82 -16.08
C LYS A 19 -7.93 22.80 -14.95
N SER A 20 -8.99 23.35 -14.37
CA SER A 20 -8.89 24.10 -13.12
C SER A 20 -8.75 23.10 -11.96
N VAL A 21 -7.82 23.39 -11.06
CA VAL A 21 -7.56 22.62 -9.84
C VAL A 21 -7.42 23.63 -8.71
N ARG A 22 -7.90 23.28 -7.52
CA ARG A 22 -7.67 24.08 -6.31
C ARG A 22 -6.19 23.96 -5.89
N GLY A 23 -5.66 25.01 -5.27
CA GLY A 23 -4.30 25.02 -4.76
C GLY A 23 -4.11 24.13 -3.53
N CYS A 24 -2.88 24.12 -2.99
CA CYS A 24 -2.53 23.36 -1.79
C CYS A 24 -3.01 24.02 -0.48
N ILE A 25 -3.33 25.32 -0.53
CA ILE A 25 -3.68 26.10 0.67
C ILE A 25 -5.06 25.68 1.18
N VAL A 26 -5.12 25.39 2.48
CA VAL A 26 -6.35 25.04 3.18
C VAL A 26 -7.11 26.32 3.51
N ASP A 27 -8.39 26.36 3.15
CA ASP A 27 -9.27 27.50 3.34
C ASP A 27 -10.68 27.01 3.74
N ALA A 28 -11.51 27.89 4.31
CA ALA A 28 -12.86 27.56 4.75
C ALA A 28 -13.79 27.12 3.58
N ASN A 29 -13.45 27.47 2.34
CA ASN A 29 -14.20 27.07 1.14
C ASN A 29 -13.92 25.63 0.67
N LEU A 30 -13.43 24.74 1.54
CA LEU A 30 -13.19 23.32 1.25
C LEU A 30 -14.28 22.45 1.87
N SER A 31 -14.90 21.58 1.06
CA SER A 31 -15.97 20.69 1.56
C SER A 31 -15.45 19.45 2.29
N VAL A 32 -14.26 18.95 1.95
CA VAL A 32 -13.70 17.70 2.49
C VAL A 32 -12.18 17.81 2.61
N LEU A 33 -11.63 17.30 3.72
CA LEU A 33 -10.19 17.16 3.95
C LEU A 33 -9.83 15.69 4.18
N ASN A 34 -8.73 15.24 3.56
CA ASN A 34 -8.19 13.90 3.76
C ASN A 34 -7.00 13.97 4.73
N LEU A 35 -7.14 13.36 5.90
CA LEU A 35 -6.11 13.33 6.94
C LEU A 35 -5.55 11.91 7.12
N VAL A 36 -4.30 11.80 7.54
CA VAL A 36 -3.63 10.53 7.85
C VAL A 36 -3.06 10.60 9.26
N ILE A 37 -3.39 9.60 10.08
CA ILE A 37 -2.90 9.50 11.46
C ILE A 37 -1.49 8.92 11.47
N VAL A 38 -0.55 9.62 12.10
CA VAL A 38 0.86 9.20 12.22
C VAL A 38 1.14 8.56 13.58
N LYS A 39 0.51 9.06 14.66
CA LYS A 39 0.70 8.58 16.04
C LYS A 39 -0.65 8.42 16.73
N LYS A 40 -0.80 7.40 17.56
CA LYS A 40 -1.97 7.21 18.43
C LYS A 40 -1.86 8.16 19.64
N GLY A 41 -2.97 8.77 20.05
CA GLY A 41 -3.06 9.57 21.27
C GLY A 41 -3.55 8.73 22.46
N GLU A 42 -3.92 9.39 23.56
CA GLU A 42 -4.43 8.75 24.78
C GLU A 42 -5.81 8.11 24.61
N LYS A 43 -6.61 8.63 23.68
CA LYS A 43 -7.96 8.14 23.40
C LYS A 43 -7.95 7.34 22.09
N ASP A 44 -8.43 6.11 22.17
CA ASP A 44 -8.69 5.29 20.99
C ASP A 44 -9.95 5.78 20.26
N ILE A 45 -9.93 5.66 18.93
CA ILE A 45 -11.03 6.10 18.07
C ILE A 45 -11.67 4.86 17.45
N PRO A 46 -12.96 4.60 17.75
CA PRO A 46 -13.61 3.38 17.31
C PRO A 46 -13.59 3.25 15.79
N GLY A 47 -13.22 2.08 15.29
CA GLY A 47 -13.24 1.74 13.85
C GLY A 47 -12.00 2.18 13.06
N LEU A 48 -11.04 2.87 13.69
CA LEU A 48 -9.77 3.21 13.04
C LEU A 48 -8.58 2.57 13.76
N THR A 49 -8.55 2.60 15.09
CA THR A 49 -7.43 2.06 15.89
C THR A 49 -7.58 0.58 16.25
N ASP A 50 -8.79 0.03 16.15
CA ASP A 50 -9.14 -1.28 16.72
C ASP A 50 -8.98 -2.42 15.71
N SER A 51 -9.24 -2.13 14.43
CA SER A 51 -9.17 -3.12 13.37
C SER A 51 -7.88 -2.99 12.58
N THR A 52 -7.09 -4.06 12.52
CA THR A 52 -5.96 -4.13 11.59
C THR A 52 -6.41 -4.77 10.29
N VAL A 53 -6.35 -4.02 9.18
CA VAL A 53 -6.67 -4.55 7.86
C VAL A 53 -5.40 -5.17 7.26
N PRO A 54 -5.36 -6.50 7.01
CA PRO A 54 -4.19 -7.13 6.43
C PRO A 54 -4.00 -6.72 4.97
N ARG A 55 -2.75 -6.78 4.49
CA ARG A 55 -2.44 -6.51 3.08
C ARG A 55 -2.98 -7.66 2.23
N ARG A 56 -3.84 -7.33 1.27
CA ARG A 56 -4.49 -8.32 0.38
C ARG A 56 -3.52 -9.04 -0.56
N LEU A 57 -2.46 -8.37 -1.00
CA LEU A 57 -1.51 -8.91 -1.99
C LEU A 57 -0.11 -8.98 -1.39
N GLY A 58 0.52 -10.14 -1.53
CA GLY A 58 1.92 -10.35 -1.18
C GLY A 58 2.88 -9.93 -2.29
N PRO A 59 4.19 -9.87 -1.97
CA PRO A 59 5.21 -9.54 -2.96
C PRO A 59 5.33 -10.63 -4.03
N LYS A 60 5.13 -10.27 -5.30
CA LYS A 60 5.26 -11.20 -6.44
C LYS A 60 6.71 -11.57 -6.79
N ARG A 61 7.67 -10.67 -6.55
CA ARG A 61 9.07 -10.86 -6.98
C ARG A 61 9.90 -11.56 -5.91
N ALA A 62 10.72 -12.54 -6.29
CA ALA A 62 11.59 -13.31 -5.39
C ALA A 62 12.46 -12.40 -4.48
N SER A 63 13.04 -11.33 -5.02
CA SER A 63 13.86 -10.39 -4.24
C SER A 63 13.08 -9.68 -3.12
N LYS A 64 11.79 -9.39 -3.33
CA LYS A 64 10.92 -8.77 -2.33
C LYS A 64 10.43 -9.79 -1.29
N ILE A 65 10.26 -11.06 -1.68
CA ILE A 65 9.92 -12.16 -0.77
C ILE A 65 11.08 -12.41 0.20
N ARG A 66 12.32 -12.52 -0.30
CA ARG A 66 13.52 -12.71 0.53
C ARG A 66 13.67 -11.62 1.59
N LYS A 67 13.41 -10.35 1.21
CA LYS A 67 13.46 -9.21 2.14
C LYS A 67 12.36 -9.22 3.19
N LEU A 68 11.18 -9.75 2.88
CA LEU A 68 10.06 -9.79 3.83
C LEU A 68 10.30 -10.86 4.89
N PHE A 69 10.87 -12.00 4.49
CA PHE A 69 11.11 -13.16 5.36
C PHE A 69 12.57 -13.30 5.82
N ASN A 70 13.42 -12.30 5.57
CA ASN A 70 14.86 -12.29 5.88
C ASN A 70 15.61 -13.56 5.44
N LEU A 71 15.25 -14.13 4.28
CA LEU A 71 15.82 -15.38 3.78
C LEU A 71 17.21 -15.15 3.12
N PRO A 72 18.18 -16.06 3.33
CA PRO A 72 19.46 -16.01 2.66
C PRO A 72 19.31 -16.28 1.15
N PHE A 73 20.24 -15.74 0.36
CA PHE A 73 20.20 -15.80 -1.11
C PHE A 73 20.22 -17.25 -1.67
N ALA A 74 20.78 -18.19 -0.93
CA ALA A 74 20.95 -19.59 -1.31
C ALA A 74 19.67 -20.44 -1.24
N CYS A 75 18.61 -19.96 -0.59
CA CYS A 75 17.35 -20.70 -0.53
C CYS A 75 16.61 -20.57 -1.87
N VAL A 76 16.51 -21.69 -2.60
CA VAL A 76 15.67 -21.81 -3.81
C VAL A 76 14.23 -21.71 -3.35
N ILE A 77 13.57 -20.63 -3.76
CA ILE A 77 12.17 -20.40 -3.43
C ILE A 77 11.32 -21.31 -4.33
N SER A 78 11.25 -22.59 -3.97
CA SER A 78 10.48 -23.63 -4.68
C SER A 78 9.27 -24.05 -3.83
N LEU A 79 8.41 -23.09 -3.49
CA LEU A 79 7.09 -23.36 -2.90
C LEU A 79 6.06 -22.39 -3.50
N PRO A 80 4.79 -22.80 -3.65
CA PRO A 80 3.73 -21.99 -4.23
C PRO A 80 3.35 -20.87 -3.26
N ILE A 81 4.05 -19.74 -3.32
CA ILE A 81 3.81 -18.58 -2.47
C ILE A 81 2.57 -17.84 -2.95
N PHE A 82 1.39 -18.40 -2.67
CA PHE A 82 0.11 -17.72 -2.38
C PHE A 82 -1.08 -18.70 -2.32
N SER A 83 -0.97 -19.89 -1.74
CA SER A 83 -2.19 -20.62 -1.36
C SER A 83 -2.86 -19.86 -0.21
N LEU A 84 -4.05 -19.32 -0.44
CA LEU A 84 -4.89 -18.54 0.48
C LEU A 84 -5.40 -19.33 1.70
N THR A 85 -4.74 -20.43 2.04
CA THR A 85 -5.09 -21.32 3.15
C THR A 85 -3.94 -21.37 4.14
N VAL A 86 -4.26 -20.92 5.36
CA VAL A 86 -3.57 -21.22 6.63
C VAL A 86 -2.80 -22.54 6.55
N TYR A 87 -1.48 -22.53 6.67
CA TYR A 87 -0.72 -23.64 7.25
C TYR A 87 0.65 -23.14 7.73
N GLN A 88 0.87 -23.26 9.05
CA GLN A 88 2.20 -23.21 9.64
C GLN A 88 3.12 -24.20 8.89
N CYS A 89 4.21 -23.73 8.31
CA CYS A 89 5.31 -24.62 7.92
C CYS A 89 6.00 -25.11 9.19
N LYS A 90 5.59 -26.30 9.65
CA LYS A 90 6.13 -27.08 10.78
C LYS A 90 7.58 -27.58 10.58
N SER A 91 8.39 -26.99 9.71
CA SER A 91 9.70 -27.54 9.33
C SER A 91 10.87 -26.55 9.33
N CYS A 92 10.71 -25.33 9.87
CA CYS A 92 11.81 -24.35 9.95
C CYS A 92 12.08 -23.76 11.35
N ILE A 93 11.61 -24.40 12.45
CA ILE A 93 11.99 -24.03 13.84
C ILE A 93 12.90 -25.11 14.46
N HIS A 94 13.92 -25.53 13.72
CA HIS A 94 15.11 -26.14 14.32
C HIS A 94 16.32 -25.56 13.60
N VAL A 95 16.68 -24.34 13.99
CA VAL A 95 17.94 -23.89 14.61
C VAL A 95 17.73 -22.44 15.03
#